data_AF-A0A6G4X8Y5-F1
#
_entry.id   AF-A0A6G4X8Y5-F1
#
_cell.length_a   1.000
_cell.length_b   1.000
_cell.length_c   1.000
_cell.angle_alpha   90.00
_cell.angle_beta   90.00
_cell.angle_gamma   90.00
#
_symmetry.space_group_name_H-M   'P 1'
#
loop_
_entity.id
_entity.type
_entity.pdbx_description
1 polymer ?
#
loop_
_entity_poly.entity_id
_entity_poly.type
_entity_poly.pdbx_seq_one_letter_code
_entity_poly.pdbx_strand_id
1 'polypeptide(L)'
;GLVASLGIALGIAVHATAAMLGLSALFANLPVLYYALRWVGAAYLLYLAVKAFRDREGLGEGAAGAGPSSPGSRRRAFWQGTITNLLNPKVILFTVAFLPQFVNPELGHVSGQLAVLGATLVVVGLSVDATIGLLSGRLATVLRRSRRVARGLNIFSGTVFAGLAVRLVAAPK
;
A
#
# COMPACT_ATOMS: atom_id res chain seq x y z
N GLY A 1 -16.76 -1.99 -6.10
CA GLY A 1 -15.49 -2.54 -6.62
C GLY A 1 -14.78 -1.51 -7.45
N LEU A 2 -14.92 -1.57 -8.78
CA LEU A 2 -14.11 -0.81 -9.73
C LEU A 2 -14.01 0.71 -9.49
N VAL A 3 -15.13 1.39 -9.21
CA VAL A 3 -15.13 2.85 -8.95
C VAL A 3 -14.37 3.22 -7.68
N ALA A 4 -14.41 2.38 -6.64
CA ALA A 4 -13.61 2.58 -5.45
C ALA A 4 -12.12 2.31 -5.73
N SER A 5 -11.80 1.31 -6.57
CA SER A 5 -10.43 1.02 -7.02
C SER A 5 -9.81 2.20 -7.77
N LEU A 6 -10.57 2.90 -8.61
CA LEU A 6 -10.13 4.16 -9.25
C LEU A 6 -9.85 5.26 -8.22
N GLY A 7 -10.70 5.38 -7.19
CA GLY A 7 -10.48 6.31 -6.10
C GLY A 7 -9.21 6.00 -5.31
N ILE A 8 -8.96 4.72 -5.03
CA ILE A 8 -7.73 4.24 -4.38
C ILE A 8 -6.51 4.55 -5.25
N ALA A 9 -6.57 4.28 -6.56
CA ALA A 9 -5.49 4.57 -7.49
C ALA A 9 -5.13 6.05 -7.54
N LEU A 10 -6.12 6.95 -7.46
CA LEU A 10 -5.87 8.38 -7.29
C LEU A 10 -5.11 8.69 -5.98
N GLY A 11 -5.50 8.07 -4.86
CA GLY A 11 -4.77 8.21 -3.60
C GLY A 11 -3.32 7.75 -3.69
N ILE A 12 -3.06 6.61 -4.34
CA ILE A 12 -1.70 6.10 -4.60
C ILE A 12 -0.92 7.07 -5.48
N ALA A 13 -1.54 7.64 -6.53
CA ALA A 13 -0.89 8.60 -7.41
C ALA A 13 -0.48 9.88 -6.66
N VAL A 14 -1.33 10.36 -5.74
CA VAL A 14 -1.01 11.50 -4.86
C VAL A 14 0.17 11.16 -3.95
N HIS A 15 0.15 9.99 -3.29
CA HIS A 15 1.26 9.52 -2.45
C HIS A 15 2.56 9.40 -3.24
N ALA A 16 2.52 8.80 -4.43
CA ALA A 16 3.68 8.62 -5.30
C ALA A 16 4.26 9.97 -5.75
N THR A 17 3.41 10.92 -6.10
CA THR A 17 3.84 12.26 -6.50
C THR A 17 4.45 13.02 -5.32
N ALA A 18 3.80 12.96 -4.15
CA ALA A 18 4.32 13.58 -2.93
C ALA A 18 5.66 12.96 -2.50
N ALA A 19 5.78 11.64 -2.59
CA ALA A 19 7.01 10.92 -2.32
C ALA A 19 8.08 11.29 -3.34
N MET A 20 7.77 11.34 -4.64
CA MET A 20 8.72 11.78 -5.67
C MET A 20 9.29 13.17 -5.36
N LEU A 21 8.43 14.15 -5.09
CA LEU A 21 8.86 15.52 -4.81
C LEU A 21 9.63 15.62 -3.49
N GLY A 22 9.08 15.06 -2.41
CA GLY A 22 9.68 15.14 -1.07
C GLY A 22 10.97 14.34 -0.93
N LEU A 23 11.02 13.13 -1.50
CA LEU A 23 12.21 12.27 -1.46
C LEU A 23 13.32 12.85 -2.33
N SER A 24 13.02 13.40 -3.51
CA SER A 24 14.04 14.05 -4.34
C SER A 24 14.72 15.21 -3.59
N ALA A 25 13.95 16.01 -2.86
CA ALA A 25 14.49 17.07 -2.02
C ALA A 25 15.29 16.53 -0.82
N LEU A 26 14.83 15.44 -0.20
CA LEU A 26 15.52 14.77 0.91
C LEU A 26 16.87 14.19 0.50
N PHE A 27 16.94 13.50 -0.63
CA PHE A 27 18.19 12.95 -1.18
C PHE A 27 19.22 14.05 -1.43
N ALA A 28 18.79 15.23 -1.88
CA ALA A 28 19.70 16.34 -2.16
C ALA A 28 20.22 17.06 -0.90
N ASN A 29 19.43 17.11 0.18
CA ASN A 29 19.69 18.02 1.30
C ASN A 29 19.89 17.34 2.67
N LEU A 30 19.25 16.20 2.94
CA LEU A 30 19.19 15.61 4.30
C LEU A 30 19.28 14.07 4.30
N PRO A 31 20.47 13.48 4.03
CA PRO A 31 20.66 12.03 4.00
C PRO A 31 20.29 11.33 5.33
N VAL A 32 20.47 12.01 6.47
CA VAL A 32 20.13 11.47 7.79
C VAL A 32 18.63 11.17 7.92
N LEU A 33 17.77 12.01 7.34
CA LEU A 33 16.32 11.81 7.44
C LEU A 33 15.85 10.61 6.60
N TYR A 34 16.55 10.29 5.52
CA TYR A 34 16.33 9.06 4.77
C TYR A 34 16.57 7.81 5.64
N TYR A 35 17.66 7.79 6.40
CA TYR A 35 17.93 6.70 7.34
C TYR A 35 16.84 6.57 8.41
N ALA A 36 16.37 7.69 8.96
CA ALA A 36 15.29 7.68 9.93
C ALA A 36 13.99 7.08 9.35
N LEU A 37 13.59 7.51 8.14
CA LEU A 37 12.40 6.99 7.44
C LEU A 37 12.49 5.49 7.20
N ARG A 38 13.67 5.00 6.83
CA ARG A 38 13.96 3.58 6.61
C ARG A 38 13.75 2.75 7.88
N TRP A 39 14.27 3.20 9.02
CA TRP A 39 14.07 2.52 10.30
C TRP A 39 12.62 2.58 10.79
N VAL A 40 11.96 3.72 10.66
CA VAL A 40 10.54 3.87 11.00
C VAL A 40 9.68 2.95 10.13
N GLY A 41 9.94 2.89 8.83
CA GLY A 41 9.26 1.98 7.91
C GLY A 41 9.48 0.51 8.28
N ALA A 42 10.70 0.13 8.65
CA ALA A 42 11.01 -1.25 9.04
C ALA A 42 10.29 -1.66 10.33
N ALA A 43 10.31 -0.79 11.35
CA ALA A 43 9.58 -1.02 12.60
C ALA A 43 8.08 -1.15 12.36
N TYR A 44 7.52 -0.30 11.49
CA TYR A 44 6.10 -0.35 11.15
C TYR A 44 5.73 -1.62 10.36
N LEU A 45 6.56 -2.06 9.41
CA LEU A 45 6.36 -3.32 8.69
C LEU A 45 6.44 -4.52 9.63
N LEU A 46 7.37 -4.53 10.59
CA LEU A 46 7.46 -5.59 11.59
C LEU A 46 6.23 -5.60 12.51
N TYR A 47 5.75 -4.42 12.92
CA TYR A 47 4.48 -4.30 13.66
C TYR A 47 3.31 -4.90 12.85
N LEU A 48 3.20 -4.60 11.56
CA LEU A 48 2.18 -5.16 10.69
C LEU A 48 2.32 -6.67 10.50
N ALA A 49 3.56 -7.18 10.42
CA ALA A 49 3.83 -8.61 10.33
C ALA A 49 3.32 -9.33 11.59
N VAL A 50 3.67 -8.83 12.77
CA VAL A 50 3.21 -9.36 14.05
C VAL A 50 1.69 -9.28 14.16
N LYS A 51 1.08 -8.16 13.76
CA LYS A 51 -0.38 -8.03 13.71
C LYS A 51 -1.00 -9.10 12.82
N ALA A 52 -0.48 -9.29 11.62
CA ALA A 52 -0.99 -10.30 10.69
C ALA A 52 -0.84 -11.74 11.22
N PHE A 53 0.28 -12.08 11.88
CA PHE A 53 0.47 -13.41 12.48
C PHE A 53 -0.43 -13.68 13.69
N ARG A 54 -0.77 -12.62 14.45
CA ARG A 54 -1.63 -12.71 15.64
C ARG A 54 -3.11 -12.66 15.31
N ASP A 55 -3.47 -12.17 14.13
CA ASP A 55 -4.86 -12.06 13.71
C ASP A 55 -5.47 -13.45 13.47
N ARG A 56 -6.24 -13.91 14.46
CA ARG A 56 -6.91 -15.21 14.51
C ARG A 56 -8.37 -15.14 14.07
N GLU A 57 -8.89 -13.94 13.96
CA GLU A 57 -10.23 -13.70 13.43
C GLU A 57 -10.15 -13.77 11.90
N GLY A 58 -11.25 -14.17 11.26
CA GLY A 58 -11.31 -14.12 9.79
C GLY A 58 -11.09 -12.68 9.31
N LEU A 59 -10.95 -12.47 7.99
CA LEU A 59 -10.84 -11.13 7.37
C LEU A 59 -12.11 -10.25 7.51
N GLY A 60 -12.88 -10.41 8.59
CA GLY A 60 -14.19 -9.84 8.78
C GLY A 60 -14.19 -8.84 9.91
N GLU A 61 -13.82 -7.59 9.61
CA GLU A 61 -14.38 -6.40 10.28
C GLU A 61 -14.08 -5.07 9.54
N GLY A 62 -13.14 -5.05 8.58
CA GLY A 62 -12.77 -3.80 7.87
C GLY A 62 -13.50 -3.49 6.56
N ALA A 63 -14.28 -4.41 5.99
CA ALA A 63 -14.92 -4.24 4.68
C ALA A 63 -16.45 -4.08 4.80
N ALA A 64 -16.91 -3.25 5.74
CA ALA A 64 -18.29 -2.82 5.78
C ALA A 64 -18.50 -1.69 4.78
N GLY A 65 -19.34 -1.91 3.76
CA GLY A 65 -19.83 -0.80 2.94
C GLY A 65 -20.20 -1.09 1.48
N ALA A 66 -20.67 -2.29 1.12
CA ALA A 66 -21.38 -2.46 -0.15
C ALA A 66 -22.89 -2.22 0.07
N GLY A 67 -23.26 -0.96 0.32
CA GLY A 67 -24.67 -0.53 0.28
C GLY A 67 -25.16 -0.35 -1.17
N PRO A 68 -26.48 -0.38 -1.41
CA PRO A 68 -27.06 -0.50 -2.74
C PRO A 68 -26.70 0.66 -3.70
N SER A 69 -26.72 0.32 -4.99
CA SER A 69 -26.34 1.13 -6.15
C SER A 69 -27.39 2.21 -6.49
N SER A 70 -27.27 3.38 -5.86
CA SER A 70 -27.84 4.65 -6.35
C SER A 70 -26.78 5.43 -7.15
N PRO A 71 -27.11 6.32 -8.11
CA PRO A 71 -26.14 7.20 -8.77
C PRO A 71 -25.23 7.99 -7.80
N GLY A 72 -25.74 8.38 -6.63
CA GLY A 72 -24.94 8.99 -5.55
C GLY A 72 -23.91 8.04 -4.91
N SER A 73 -24.11 6.73 -5.05
CA SER A 73 -23.24 5.67 -4.52
C SER A 73 -21.90 5.59 -5.26
N ARG A 74 -21.85 5.88 -6.57
CA ARG A 74 -20.60 5.80 -7.36
C ARG A 74 -19.61 6.90 -6.98
N ARG A 75 -20.06 8.17 -6.96
CA ARG A 75 -19.22 9.31 -6.53
C ARG A 75 -18.76 9.14 -5.09
N ARG A 76 -19.65 8.68 -4.20
CA ARG A 76 -19.30 8.39 -2.81
C ARG A 76 -18.25 7.28 -2.70
N ALA A 77 -18.39 6.19 -3.45
CA ALA A 77 -17.44 5.09 -3.44
C ALA A 77 -16.04 5.50 -3.94
N PHE A 78 -15.98 6.35 -4.98
CA PHE A 78 -14.72 6.92 -5.45
C PHE A 78 -14.02 7.70 -4.34
N TRP A 79 -14.68 8.73 -3.79
CA TRP A 79 -14.08 9.58 -2.76
C TRP A 79 -13.80 8.84 -1.45
N GLN A 80 -14.65 7.88 -1.08
CA GLN A 80 -14.36 7.01 0.06
C GLN A 80 -13.07 6.22 -0.15
N GLY A 81 -12.88 5.63 -1.35
CA GLY A 81 -11.64 4.93 -1.70
C GLY A 81 -10.43 5.84 -1.66
N THR A 82 -10.53 7.04 -2.25
CA THR A 82 -9.45 8.05 -2.23
C THR A 82 -9.10 8.47 -0.82
N ILE A 83 -10.06 8.89 0.00
CA ILE A 83 -9.82 9.37 1.37
C ILE A 83 -9.27 8.24 2.24
N THR A 84 -9.84 7.04 2.13
CA THR A 84 -9.38 5.88 2.90
C THR A 84 -7.92 5.56 2.57
N ASN A 85 -7.53 5.66 1.29
CA ASN A 85 -6.15 5.42 0.87
C ASN A 85 -5.20 6.57 1.28
N LEU A 86 -5.63 7.82 1.13
CA LEU A 86 -4.86 8.99 1.54
C LEU A 86 -4.55 9.00 3.03
N LEU A 87 -5.50 8.59 3.86
CA LEU A 87 -5.34 8.51 5.31
C LEU A 87 -4.71 7.18 5.77
N ASN A 88 -4.32 6.29 4.85
CA ASN A 88 -3.80 4.99 5.22
C ASN A 88 -2.31 5.09 5.60
N PRO A 89 -1.94 4.98 6.90
CA PRO A 89 -0.55 5.07 7.31
C PRO A 89 0.31 3.94 6.71
N LYS A 90 -0.30 2.79 6.37
CA LYS A 90 0.41 1.70 5.70
C LYS A 90 0.88 2.09 4.31
N VAL A 91 0.03 2.76 3.53
CA VAL A 91 0.36 3.16 2.17
C VAL A 91 1.41 4.28 2.20
N ILE A 92 1.23 5.26 3.10
CA ILE A 92 2.19 6.36 3.28
C ILE A 92 3.57 5.81 3.64
N LEU A 93 3.66 5.01 4.71
CA LEU A 93 4.94 4.50 5.20
C LEU A 93 5.60 3.54 4.21
N PHE A 94 4.81 2.70 3.53
CA PHE A 94 5.34 1.84 2.48
C PHE A 94 5.91 2.65 1.31
N THR A 95 5.16 3.65 0.84
CA THR A 95 5.59 4.52 -0.27
C THR A 95 6.88 5.24 0.11
N VAL A 96 6.91 5.92 1.26
CA VAL A 96 8.05 6.75 1.67
C VAL A 96 9.29 5.92 2.03
N ALA A 97 9.13 4.77 2.70
CA ALA A 97 10.28 3.97 3.13
C ALA A 97 10.80 3.03 2.03
N PHE A 98 9.92 2.54 1.15
CA PHE A 98 10.24 1.45 0.23
C PHE A 98 10.54 1.91 -1.20
N LEU A 99 9.89 2.96 -1.72
CA LEU A 99 10.22 3.49 -3.06
C LEU A 99 11.68 3.89 -3.22
N PRO A 100 12.30 4.63 -2.28
CA PRO A 100 13.71 5.00 -2.39
C PRO A 100 14.67 3.82 -2.56
N GLN A 101 14.31 2.63 -2.07
CA GLN A 101 15.16 1.43 -2.10
C GLN A 101 15.40 0.91 -3.52
N PHE A 102 14.65 1.41 -4.50
CA PHE A 102 14.80 1.07 -5.91
C PHE A 102 15.43 2.19 -6.73
N VAL A 103 15.79 3.30 -6.08
CA VAL A 103 16.47 4.42 -6.71
C VAL A 103 17.96 4.23 -6.57
N ASN A 104 18.69 4.41 -7.68
CA ASN A 104 20.14 4.56 -7.63
C ASN A 104 20.50 6.01 -8.02
N PRO A 105 20.96 6.84 -7.06
CA PRO A 105 21.38 8.21 -7.35
C PRO A 105 22.52 8.32 -8.37
N GLU A 106 23.37 7.30 -8.49
CA GLU A 106 24.49 7.28 -9.45
C GLU A 106 24.02 7.14 -10.91
N LEU A 107 22.83 6.58 -11.14
CA LEU A 107 22.20 6.51 -12.47
C LEU A 107 21.61 7.87 -12.92
N GLY A 108 21.69 8.91 -12.08
CA GLY A 108 21.16 10.24 -12.37
C GLY A 108 19.66 10.40 -12.03
N HIS A 109 19.02 11.42 -12.62
CA HIS A 109 17.60 11.82 -12.50
C HIS A 109 16.71 11.03 -11.50
N VAL A 110 16.95 11.23 -10.20
CA VAL A 110 16.22 10.56 -9.11
C VAL A 110 14.71 10.76 -9.21
N SER A 111 14.26 11.97 -9.56
CA SER A 111 12.86 12.30 -9.76
C SER A 111 12.22 11.48 -10.88
N GLY A 112 12.95 11.24 -11.98
CA GLY A 112 12.49 10.40 -13.08
C GLY A 112 12.35 8.93 -12.69
N GLN A 113 13.32 8.39 -11.93
CA GLN A 113 13.24 7.03 -11.40
C GLN A 113 12.02 6.88 -10.47
N LEU A 114 11.82 7.84 -9.54
CA LEU A 114 10.68 7.86 -8.63
C LEU A 114 9.34 8.02 -9.37
N ALA A 115 9.29 8.81 -10.45
CA ALA A 115 8.09 8.95 -11.28
C ALA A 115 7.68 7.62 -11.93
N VAL A 116 8.65 6.91 -12.54
CA VAL A 116 8.41 5.60 -13.17
C VAL A 116 7.98 4.56 -12.15
N LEU A 117 8.66 4.50 -11.00
CA LEU A 117 8.31 3.59 -9.92
C LEU A 117 6.91 3.90 -9.36
N GLY A 118 6.60 5.18 -9.17
CA GLY A 118 5.28 5.66 -8.74
C GLY A 118 4.17 5.29 -9.71
N ALA A 119 4.36 5.53 -11.00
CA ALA A 119 3.41 5.15 -12.05
C ALA A 119 3.20 3.62 -12.10
N THR A 120 4.29 2.85 -11.97
CA THR A 120 4.23 1.38 -11.89
C THR A 120 3.37 0.94 -10.70
N LEU A 121 3.57 1.57 -9.53
CA LEU A 121 2.79 1.31 -8.32
C LEU A 121 1.30 1.59 -8.53
N VAL A 122 0.95 2.69 -9.20
CA VAL A 122 -0.45 3.04 -9.52
C VAL A 122 -1.06 2.00 -10.47
N VAL A 123 -0.37 1.61 -11.54
CA VAL A 123 -0.89 0.66 -12.55
C VAL A 123 -1.09 -0.73 -11.95
N VAL A 124 -0.09 -1.24 -11.23
CA VAL A 124 -0.17 -2.55 -10.59
C VAL A 124 -1.23 -2.54 -9.49
N GLY A 125 -1.25 -1.51 -8.65
CA GLY A 125 -2.25 -1.34 -7.59
C GLY A 125 -3.67 -1.31 -8.14
N LEU A 126 -3.92 -0.48 -9.16
CA LEU A 126 -5.22 -0.40 -9.82
C LEU A 126 -5.64 -1.75 -10.43
N SER A 127 -4.71 -2.47 -11.05
CA SER A 127 -4.99 -3.78 -11.67
C SER A 127 -5.41 -4.82 -10.63
N VAL A 128 -4.69 -4.87 -9.49
CA VAL A 128 -5.03 -5.74 -8.35
C VAL A 128 -6.36 -5.33 -7.72
N ASP A 129 -6.54 -4.05 -7.40
CA ASP A 129 -7.74 -3.54 -6.74
C ASP A 129 -8.98 -3.63 -7.63
N ALA A 130 -8.84 -3.46 -8.95
CA ALA A 130 -9.91 -3.67 -9.92
C ALA A 130 -10.29 -5.15 -9.98
N THR A 131 -9.31 -6.05 -10.04
CA THR A 131 -9.53 -7.51 -10.06
C THR A 131 -10.27 -7.95 -8.80
N ILE A 132 -9.79 -7.56 -7.62
CA ILE A 132 -10.48 -7.84 -6.34
C ILE A 132 -11.85 -7.19 -6.33
N GLY A 133 -11.98 -5.95 -6.80
CA GLY A 133 -13.24 -5.22 -6.88
C GLY A 133 -14.30 -5.93 -7.74
N LEU A 134 -13.91 -6.53 -8.86
CA LEU A 134 -14.76 -7.32 -9.75
C LEU A 134 -15.12 -8.68 -9.14
N LEU A 135 -14.17 -9.31 -8.46
CA LEU A 135 -14.36 -10.63 -7.83
C LEU A 135 -15.00 -10.56 -6.43
N SER A 136 -15.13 -9.37 -5.85
CA SER A 136 -15.52 -9.16 -4.44
C SER A 136 -16.83 -9.85 -4.05
N GLY A 137 -17.83 -9.92 -4.94
CA GLY A 137 -19.09 -10.62 -4.66
C GLY A 137 -18.93 -12.12 -4.37
N ARG A 138 -18.01 -12.80 -5.06
CA ARG A 138 -17.72 -14.24 -4.87
C ARG A 138 -16.56 -14.46 -3.89
N LEU A 139 -15.57 -13.59 -3.91
CA LEU A 139 -14.37 -13.71 -3.08
C LEU A 139 -14.65 -13.39 -1.60
N ALA A 140 -15.50 -12.39 -1.33
CA ALA A 140 -15.88 -12.04 0.04
C ALA A 140 -16.65 -13.17 0.74
N THR A 141 -17.48 -13.91 0.00
CA THR A 141 -18.24 -15.05 0.55
C THR A 141 -17.33 -16.24 0.86
N VAL A 142 -16.36 -16.55 -0.01
CA VAL A 142 -15.37 -17.63 0.24
C VAL A 142 -14.45 -17.29 1.41
N LEU A 143 -13.93 -16.06 1.46
CA LEU A 143 -13.04 -15.60 2.54
C LEU A 143 -13.74 -15.54 3.89
N ARG A 144 -15.02 -15.13 3.94
CA ARG A 144 -15.82 -15.13 5.19
C ARG A 144 -16.17 -16.53 5.66
N ARG A 145 -16.30 -17.50 4.74
CA ARG A 145 -16.72 -18.88 5.08
C ARG A 145 -15.55 -19.77 5.52
N SER A 146 -14.31 -19.49 5.08
CA SER A 146 -13.15 -20.33 5.38
C SER A 146 -12.11 -19.63 6.25
N ARG A 147 -12.13 -19.93 7.56
CA ARG A 147 -11.10 -19.47 8.51
C ARG A 147 -9.69 -19.92 8.11
N ARG A 148 -9.54 -21.08 7.44
CA ARG A 148 -8.25 -21.58 6.97
C ARG A 148 -7.67 -20.69 5.88
N VAL A 149 -8.47 -20.26 4.91
CA VAL A 149 -8.02 -19.37 3.82
C VAL A 149 -7.65 -17.99 4.37
N ALA A 150 -8.50 -17.42 5.23
CA ALA A 150 -8.20 -16.14 5.88
C ALA A 150 -6.88 -16.21 6.68
N ARG A 151 -6.67 -17.27 7.46
CA ARG A 151 -5.42 -17.48 8.20
C ARG A 151 -4.21 -17.66 7.28
N GLY A 152 -4.36 -18.38 6.16
CA GLY A 152 -3.32 -18.52 5.15
C GLY A 152 -2.89 -17.16 4.56
N LEU A 153 -3.85 -16.30 4.23
CA LEU A 153 -3.57 -14.96 3.71
C LEU A 153 -2.91 -14.05 4.76
N ASN A 154 -3.32 -14.16 6.02
CA ASN A 154 -2.70 -13.44 7.13
C ASN A 154 -1.24 -13.86 7.34
N ILE A 155 -0.95 -15.17 7.33
CA ILE A 155 0.43 -15.68 7.42
C ILE A 155 1.24 -15.21 6.21
N PHE A 156 0.72 -15.33 5.00
CA PHE A 156 1.42 -14.87 3.79
C PHE A 156 1.74 -13.37 3.87
N SER A 157 0.76 -12.53 4.20
CA SER A 157 0.93 -11.08 4.34
C SER A 157 1.96 -10.75 5.44
N GLY A 158 1.90 -11.45 6.57
CA GLY A 158 2.85 -11.28 7.66
C GLY A 158 4.28 -11.62 7.24
N THR A 159 4.47 -12.73 6.53
CA THR A 159 5.77 -13.14 5.99
C THR A 159 6.31 -12.11 4.99
N VAL A 160 5.45 -11.59 4.10
CA VAL A 160 5.82 -10.53 3.16
C VAL A 160 6.25 -9.27 3.93
N PHE A 161 5.48 -8.80 4.91
CA PHE A 161 5.86 -7.62 5.70
C PHE A 161 7.16 -7.83 6.49
N ALA A 162 7.38 -9.01 7.08
CA ALA A 162 8.61 -9.33 7.78
C ALA A 162 9.82 -9.35 6.81
N GLY A 163 9.68 -9.99 5.65
CA GLY A 163 10.73 -10.02 4.63
C GLY A 163 11.06 -8.62 4.09
N LEU A 164 10.04 -7.78 3.86
CA LEU A 164 10.24 -6.38 3.47
C LEU A 164 10.92 -5.56 4.57
N ALA A 165 10.58 -5.78 5.85
CA ALA A 165 11.24 -5.12 6.97
C ALA A 165 12.74 -5.49 7.04
N VAL A 166 13.06 -6.78 6.88
CA VAL A 166 14.46 -7.24 6.85
C VAL A 166 15.20 -6.63 5.66
N ARG A 167 14.63 -6.68 4.46
CA ARG A 167 15.22 -6.04 3.27
C ARG A 167 15.45 -4.55 3.50
N LEU A 168 14.47 -3.88 4.11
CA LEU A 168 14.54 -2.47 4.41
C LEU A 168 15.63 -2.16 5.44
N VAL A 169 16.05 -3.08 6.32
CA VAL A 169 17.20 -2.86 7.23
C VAL A 169 18.52 -3.37 6.63
N ALA A 170 18.47 -4.37 5.76
CA ALA A 170 19.65 -5.00 5.16
C ALA A 170 20.17 -4.29 3.90
N ALA A 171 19.39 -3.41 3.26
CA ALA A 171 19.86 -2.68 2.09
C ALA A 171 21.17 -1.91 2.38
N PRO A 172 22.19 -1.96 1.51
CA PRO A 172 23.44 -1.24 1.72
C PRO A 172 23.21 0.28 1.79
N LYS A 173 24.19 0.99 2.36
CA LYS A 173 24.20 2.46 2.44
C LYS A 173 24.49 3.06 1.08
#